data_AF-A0A9P9CL57-F1
#
_entry.id   AF-A0A9P9CL57-F1
#
_cell.length_a   1.000
_cell.length_b   1.000
_cell.length_c   1.000
_cell.angle_alpha   90.00
_cell.angle_beta   90.00
_cell.angle_gamma   90.00
#
_symmetry.space_group_name_H-M   'P 1'
#
loop_
_entity.id
_entity.type
_entity.pdbx_description
1 polymer ?
#
loop_
_entity_poly.entity_id
_entity_poly.type
_entity_poly.pdbx_seq_one_letter_code
_entity_poly.pdbx_strand_id
1 'polypeptide(L)'
;MGFMPQAEISPPPVPMVLQQPSTNDITAQDQVIHNLHSRIYELEQQIAHIGVSPAILHAHPRPNDIQLRADARTKHFLRNNRNGNRMCRWCDSRREKRKFRPYKAPRDTMSCGCSVEQVKFEETLANNGVGSLKPGESVARLSPALRAALLKLLKSRYGYIDGDFDFHLHGGHWASGDGVADWEARASRDE
;
A
#
# COMPACT_ATOMS: atom_id res chain seq x y z
N MET A 1 37.91 -54.74 -34.40
CA MET A 1 36.72 -54.46 -33.56
C MET A 1 36.92 -53.10 -32.92
N GLY A 2 35.96 -52.19 -33.07
CA GLY A 2 36.01 -50.84 -32.49
C GLY A 2 35.10 -49.86 -33.21
N PHE A 3 33.79 -50.15 -33.27
CA PHE A 3 32.78 -49.17 -33.67
C PHE A 3 32.64 -48.15 -32.53
N MET A 4 32.92 -46.88 -32.80
CA MET A 4 32.59 -45.78 -31.89
C MET A 4 31.10 -45.44 -32.01
N PRO A 5 30.37 -45.22 -30.90
CA PRO A 5 28.96 -44.85 -30.94
C PRO A 5 28.83 -43.37 -31.36
N GLN A 6 27.88 -43.09 -32.25
CA GLN A 6 27.50 -41.74 -32.62
C GLN A 6 26.78 -41.08 -31.45
N ALA A 7 27.15 -39.83 -31.14
CA ALA A 7 26.48 -39.02 -30.14
C ALA A 7 25.09 -38.59 -30.64
N GLU A 8 24.04 -38.97 -29.90
CA GLU A 8 22.68 -38.47 -30.12
C GLU A 8 22.63 -36.97 -29.80
N ILE A 9 22.37 -36.17 -30.83
CA ILE A 9 22.12 -34.74 -30.69
C ILE A 9 20.69 -34.57 -30.19
N SER A 10 20.55 -34.16 -28.92
CA SER A 10 19.27 -33.83 -28.30
C SER A 10 18.61 -32.66 -29.04
N PRO A 11 17.32 -32.72 -29.40
CA PRO A 11 16.65 -31.61 -30.09
C PRO A 11 16.51 -30.40 -29.16
N PRO A 12 16.55 -29.17 -29.70
CA PRO A 12 16.42 -27.95 -28.90
C PRO A 12 15.04 -27.88 -28.22
N PRO A 13 14.95 -27.23 -27.04
CA PRO A 13 13.68 -27.06 -26.34
C PRO A 13 12.69 -26.27 -27.20
N VAL A 14 11.50 -26.82 -27.38
CA VAL A 14 10.38 -26.18 -28.07
C VAL A 14 10.05 -24.87 -27.35
N PRO A 15 9.90 -23.73 -28.05
CA PRO A 15 9.49 -22.48 -27.41
C PRO A 15 8.11 -22.66 -26.78
N MET A 16 8.00 -22.34 -25.49
CA MET A 16 6.71 -22.25 -24.79
C MET A 16 5.87 -21.17 -25.48
N VAL A 17 4.90 -21.61 -26.26
CA VAL A 17 3.84 -20.75 -26.80
C VAL A 17 3.06 -20.23 -25.60
N LEU A 18 3.22 -18.94 -25.28
CA LEU A 18 2.25 -18.21 -24.46
C LEU A 18 0.91 -18.33 -25.17
N GLN A 19 0.02 -19.17 -24.64
CA GLN A 19 -1.35 -19.29 -25.12
C GLN A 19 -1.99 -17.90 -25.07
N GLN A 20 -2.16 -17.30 -26.25
CA GLN A 20 -2.94 -16.09 -26.38
C GLN A 20 -4.37 -16.41 -25.96
N PRO A 21 -5.02 -15.57 -25.14
CA PRO A 21 -6.39 -15.80 -24.71
C PRO A 21 -7.27 -15.95 -25.95
N SER A 22 -8.13 -16.98 -25.94
CA SER A 22 -8.98 -17.26 -27.06
C SER A 22 -9.95 -16.10 -27.29
N THR A 23 -10.34 -15.82 -28.53
CA THR A 23 -11.32 -14.75 -28.86
C THR A 23 -12.67 -14.93 -28.14
N ASN A 24 -12.95 -16.16 -27.70
CA ASN A 24 -14.13 -16.51 -26.92
C ASN A 24 -14.02 -16.09 -25.44
N ASP A 25 -12.80 -16.08 -24.87
CA ASP A 25 -12.58 -15.61 -23.49
C ASP A 25 -12.71 -14.09 -23.39
N ILE A 26 -12.29 -13.37 -24.43
CA ILE A 26 -12.38 -11.90 -24.49
C ILE A 26 -13.84 -11.46 -24.58
N THR A 27 -14.62 -12.10 -25.44
CA THR A 27 -16.06 -11.79 -25.60
C THR A 27 -16.88 -12.16 -24.36
N ALA A 28 -16.52 -13.24 -23.66
CA ALA A 28 -17.12 -13.59 -22.37
C ALA A 28 -16.81 -12.55 -21.28
N GLN A 29 -15.57 -12.05 -21.22
CA GLN A 29 -15.18 -10.97 -20.30
C GLN A 29 -15.92 -9.66 -20.61
N ASP A 30 -16.03 -9.28 -21.87
CA ASP A 30 -16.74 -8.08 -22.29
C ASP A 30 -18.23 -8.13 -21.93
N GLN A 31 -18.86 -9.31 -22.04
CA GLN A 31 -20.23 -9.52 -21.58
C GLN A 31 -20.39 -9.39 -20.07
N VAL A 32 -19.43 -9.91 -19.29
CA VAL A 32 -19.44 -9.74 -17.84
C VAL A 32 -19.28 -8.27 -17.46
N ILE A 33 -18.36 -7.55 -18.09
CA ILE A 33 -18.14 -6.11 -17.87
C ILE A 33 -19.40 -5.31 -18.20
N HIS A 34 -20.03 -5.61 -19.35
CA HIS A 34 -21.28 -4.97 -19.75
C HIS A 34 -22.40 -5.21 -18.71
N ASN A 35 -22.57 -6.45 -18.25
CA ASN A 35 -23.57 -6.78 -17.24
C ASN A 35 -23.30 -6.08 -15.90
N LEU A 36 -22.04 -5.97 -15.50
CA LEU A 36 -21.66 -5.24 -14.29
C LEU A 36 -21.94 -3.74 -14.41
N HIS A 37 -21.64 -3.12 -15.56
CA HIS A 37 -21.99 -1.71 -15.81
C HIS A 37 -23.49 -1.45 -15.77
N SER A 38 -24.30 -2.32 -16.39
CA SER A 38 -25.76 -2.22 -16.34
C SER A 38 -26.27 -2.35 -14.90
N ARG A 39 -25.67 -3.26 -14.11
CA ARG A 39 -26.07 -3.45 -12.71
C ARG A 39 -25.70 -2.26 -11.83
N ILE A 40 -24.55 -1.64 -12.07
CA ILE A 40 -24.15 -0.41 -11.39
C ILE A 40 -25.16 0.70 -11.68
N TYR A 41 -25.53 0.88 -12.94
CA TYR A 41 -26.50 1.89 -13.35
C TYR A 41 -27.87 1.70 -12.68
N GLU A 42 -28.37 0.46 -12.61
CA GLU A 42 -29.62 0.16 -11.89
C GLU A 42 -29.53 0.48 -10.39
N LEU A 43 -28.44 0.12 -9.75
CA LEU A 43 -28.24 0.37 -8.31
C LEU A 43 -28.14 1.87 -8.03
N GLU A 44 -27.46 2.63 -8.89
CA GLU A 44 -27.39 4.10 -8.82
C GLU A 44 -28.77 4.74 -8.94
N GLN A 45 -29.64 4.25 -9.83
CA GLN A 45 -31.02 4.72 -9.93
C GLN A 45 -31.86 4.39 -8.69
N GLN A 46 -31.71 3.18 -8.13
CA GLN A 46 -32.42 2.78 -6.91
C GLN A 46 -32.02 3.66 -5.72
N ILE A 47 -30.73 3.95 -5.60
CA ILE A 47 -30.18 4.87 -4.59
C ILE A 47 -30.76 6.28 -4.72
N ALA A 48 -30.83 6.80 -5.95
CA ALA A 48 -31.36 8.13 -6.22
C ALA A 48 -32.82 8.26 -5.76
N HIS A 49 -33.59 7.17 -5.85
CA HIS A 49 -34.98 7.10 -5.39
C HIS A 49 -35.15 7.12 -3.85
N ILE A 50 -34.14 6.68 -3.10
CA ILE A 50 -34.16 6.66 -1.62
C ILE A 50 -33.80 8.05 -1.05
N GLY A 51 -33.40 9.01 -1.89
CA GLY A 51 -33.05 10.37 -1.47
C GLY A 51 -31.69 10.46 -0.75
N VAL A 52 -30.89 9.38 -0.77
CA VAL A 52 -29.49 9.41 -0.34
C VAL A 52 -28.68 10.01 -1.48
N SER A 53 -28.03 11.14 -1.22
CA SER A 53 -27.18 11.80 -2.22
C SER A 53 -26.10 10.81 -2.71
N PRO A 54 -25.89 10.64 -4.03
CA PRO A 54 -24.83 9.78 -4.58
C PRO A 54 -23.43 10.10 -4.05
N ALA A 55 -23.22 11.34 -3.58
CA ALA A 55 -22.01 11.76 -2.90
C ALA A 55 -21.68 10.93 -1.64
N ILE A 56 -22.68 10.34 -0.97
CA ILE A 56 -22.52 9.47 0.21
C ILE A 56 -22.15 8.04 -0.20
N LEU A 57 -22.38 7.63 -1.45
CA LEU A 57 -22.08 6.28 -1.93
C LEU A 57 -20.74 6.18 -2.67
N HIS A 58 -20.27 7.30 -3.23
CA HIS A 58 -18.87 7.46 -3.66
C HIS A 58 -17.95 7.92 -2.52
N ALA A 59 -18.43 7.83 -1.28
CA ALA A 59 -17.71 8.13 -0.04
C ALA A 59 -16.55 7.16 0.26
N HIS A 60 -16.29 6.17 -0.58
CA HIS A 60 -15.13 5.29 -0.41
C HIS A 60 -14.06 5.69 -1.42
N PRO A 61 -12.79 5.83 -0.97
CA PRO A 61 -11.71 6.08 -1.90
C PRO A 61 -11.66 4.95 -2.92
N ARG A 62 -11.48 5.30 -4.20
CA ARG A 62 -11.39 4.29 -5.25
C ARG A 62 -10.23 3.35 -4.92
N PRO A 63 -10.35 2.02 -5.17
CA PRO A 63 -9.28 1.07 -4.84
C PRO A 63 -7.90 1.48 -5.38
N ASN A 64 -7.86 2.05 -6.59
CA ASN A 64 -6.64 2.57 -7.19
C ASN A 64 -6.04 3.75 -6.40
N ASP A 65 -6.88 4.67 -5.90
CA ASP A 65 -6.42 5.83 -5.13
C ASP A 65 -5.82 5.38 -3.77
N ILE A 66 -6.41 4.36 -3.14
CA ILE A 66 -5.86 3.74 -1.92
C ILE A 66 -4.47 3.16 -2.20
N GLN A 67 -4.32 2.41 -3.28
CA GLN A 67 -3.06 1.76 -3.65
C GLN A 67 -1.98 2.79 -3.98
N LEU A 68 -2.28 3.77 -4.83
CA LEU A 68 -1.34 4.83 -5.21
C LEU A 68 -0.88 5.64 -4.00
N ARG A 69 -1.79 5.96 -3.08
CA ARG A 69 -1.45 6.62 -1.82
C ARG A 69 -0.52 5.74 -0.96
N ALA A 70 -0.84 4.46 -0.81
CA ALA A 70 -0.06 3.52 -0.01
C ALA A 70 1.37 3.35 -0.58
N ASP A 71 1.51 3.36 -1.90
CA ASP A 71 2.79 3.28 -2.60
C ASP A 71 3.61 4.56 -2.45
N ALA A 72 2.96 5.73 -2.60
CA ALA A 72 3.59 7.02 -2.36
C ALA A 72 4.12 7.15 -0.92
N ARG A 73 3.33 6.73 0.08
CA ARG A 73 3.75 6.66 1.49
C ARG A 73 4.92 5.71 1.70
N THR A 74 4.86 4.52 1.09
CA THR A 74 5.95 3.53 1.15
C THR A 74 7.25 4.11 0.60
N LYS A 75 7.19 4.79 -0.55
CA LYS A 75 8.33 5.49 -1.15
C LYS A 75 8.89 6.58 -0.24
N HIS A 76 8.02 7.38 0.38
CA HIS A 76 8.43 8.42 1.32
C HIS A 76 9.19 7.83 2.53
N PHE A 77 8.66 6.79 3.19
CA PHE A 77 9.31 6.20 4.38
C PHE A 77 10.54 5.36 4.06
N LEU A 78 10.61 4.74 2.88
CA LEU A 78 11.77 3.96 2.46
C LEU A 78 12.93 4.80 1.92
N ARG A 79 12.75 6.12 1.82
CA ARG A 79 13.81 7.04 1.44
C ARG A 79 14.91 7.03 2.50
N ASN A 80 16.14 6.78 2.06
CA ASN A 80 17.30 6.89 2.94
C ASN A 80 17.74 8.34 3.05
N ASN A 81 18.24 8.75 4.21
CA ASN A 81 18.95 10.01 4.36
C ASN A 81 20.34 9.98 3.68
N ARG A 82 21.07 11.11 3.73
CA ARG A 82 22.44 11.23 3.18
C ARG A 82 23.41 10.17 3.71
N ASN A 83 23.17 9.63 4.90
CA ASN A 83 23.99 8.61 5.54
C ASN A 83 23.52 7.17 5.23
N GLY A 84 22.55 7.00 4.33
CA GLY A 84 22.03 5.69 3.95
C GLY A 84 21.11 5.03 4.98
N ASN A 85 20.61 5.79 5.95
CA ASN A 85 19.73 5.29 7.01
C ASN A 85 18.29 5.75 6.79
N ARG A 86 17.35 4.90 7.17
CA ARG A 86 15.91 5.19 7.29
C ARG A 86 15.42 4.70 8.64
N MET A 87 15.25 5.59 9.60
CA MET A 87 14.80 5.22 10.95
C MET A 87 13.34 5.64 11.13
N CYS A 88 12.57 4.85 11.89
CA CYS A 88 11.25 5.30 12.30
C CYS A 88 11.39 6.44 13.32
N ARG A 89 10.38 7.31 13.39
CA ARG A 89 10.40 8.49 14.25
C ARG A 89 10.58 8.12 15.72
N TRP A 90 9.97 7.04 16.20
CA TRP A 90 10.18 6.54 17.57
C TRP A 90 11.65 6.21 17.87
N CYS A 91 12.26 5.31 17.07
CA CYS A 91 13.64 4.87 17.27
C CYS A 91 14.63 6.04 17.12
N ASP A 92 14.36 6.94 16.17
CA ASP A 92 15.19 8.12 15.94
C ASP A 92 15.19 9.07 17.15
N SER A 93 14.02 9.39 17.71
CA SER A 93 13.95 10.25 18.92
C SER A 93 14.67 9.67 20.13
N ARG A 94 14.65 8.35 20.28
CA ARG A 94 15.32 7.66 21.38
C ARG A 94 16.78 7.38 21.10
N ARG A 95 17.29 7.78 19.93
CA ARG A 95 18.65 7.49 19.46
C ARG A 95 18.98 5.99 19.56
N GLU A 96 17.99 5.16 19.23
CA GLU A 96 18.14 3.71 19.25
C GLU A 96 19.21 3.25 18.27
N LYS A 97 19.86 2.14 18.58
CA LYS A 97 20.86 1.58 17.68
C LYS A 97 20.18 1.04 16.42
N ARG A 98 20.74 1.37 15.26
CA ARG A 98 20.35 0.75 13.99
C ARG A 98 20.57 -0.75 14.02
N LYS A 99 19.58 -1.51 13.55
CA LYS A 99 19.66 -2.96 13.37
C LYS A 99 20.45 -3.33 12.12
N PHE A 100 20.29 -2.56 11.06
CA PHE A 100 20.96 -2.78 9.78
C PHE A 100 22.07 -1.75 9.53
N ARG A 101 23.02 -2.11 8.66
CA ARG A 101 24.02 -1.17 8.13
C ARG A 101 23.36 -0.17 7.16
N PRO A 102 23.97 1.02 6.96
CA PRO A 102 23.55 1.93 5.90
C PRO A 102 23.35 1.21 4.57
N TYR A 103 22.26 1.51 3.87
CA TYR A 103 21.85 0.90 2.59
C TYR A 103 21.62 -0.63 2.61
N LYS A 104 21.69 -1.29 3.77
CA LYS A 104 21.54 -2.75 3.91
C LYS A 104 20.24 -3.20 4.58
N ALA A 105 19.32 -2.28 4.86
CA ALA A 105 18.01 -2.65 5.34
C ALA A 105 17.18 -3.31 4.21
N PRO A 106 16.40 -4.37 4.50
CA PRO A 106 15.51 -5.02 3.54
C PRO A 106 14.46 -4.09 2.94
N ARG A 107 13.89 -4.44 1.78
CA ARG A 107 12.96 -3.57 1.02
C ARG A 107 11.79 -3.06 1.88
N ASP A 108 11.17 -3.90 2.70
CA ASP A 108 9.99 -3.52 3.50
C ASP A 108 10.31 -3.20 4.97
N THR A 109 11.56 -2.86 5.25
CA THR A 109 12.05 -2.67 6.62
C THR A 109 12.91 -1.43 6.74
N MET A 110 12.79 -0.74 7.88
CA MET A 110 13.60 0.40 8.25
C MET A 110 14.98 -0.04 8.77
N SER A 111 15.98 0.85 8.78
CA SER A 111 17.30 0.62 9.36
C SER A 111 17.26 0.26 10.85
N CYS A 112 16.22 0.69 11.56
CA CYS A 112 15.96 0.33 12.96
C CYS A 112 15.32 -1.05 13.16
N GLY A 113 14.90 -1.73 12.09
CA GLY A 113 14.25 -3.04 12.17
C GLY A 113 12.72 -3.03 12.22
N CYS A 114 12.08 -1.86 12.33
CA CYS A 114 10.64 -1.74 12.19
C CYS A 114 10.20 -1.98 10.75
N SER A 115 9.03 -2.58 10.52
CA SER A 115 8.48 -2.71 9.17
C SER A 115 7.95 -1.36 8.68
N VAL A 116 7.94 -1.15 7.36
CA VAL A 116 7.38 0.07 6.76
C VAL A 116 5.91 0.25 7.15
N GLU A 117 5.16 -0.84 7.14
CA GLU A 117 3.75 -0.82 7.51
C GLU A 117 3.52 -0.32 8.93
N GLN A 118 4.35 -0.77 9.88
CA GLN A 118 4.30 -0.25 11.24
C GLN A 118 4.60 1.26 11.26
N VAL A 119 5.54 1.75 10.44
CA VAL A 119 5.83 3.20 10.39
C VAL A 119 4.66 3.99 9.82
N LYS A 120 4.06 3.54 8.72
CA LYS A 120 2.85 4.16 8.15
C LYS A 120 1.72 4.22 9.18
N PHE A 121 1.52 3.12 9.92
CA PHE A 121 0.51 3.06 10.96
C PHE A 121 0.78 4.04 12.12
N GLU A 122 2.04 4.20 12.53
CA GLU A 122 2.44 5.23 13.51
C GLU A 122 2.10 6.63 13.03
N GLU A 123 2.36 6.92 11.75
CA GLU A 123 2.06 8.21 11.13
C GLU A 123 0.57 8.51 11.18
N THR A 124 -0.23 7.58 10.68
CA THR A 124 -1.69 7.71 10.64
C THR A 124 -2.27 7.89 12.04
N LEU A 125 -1.80 7.13 13.03
CA LEU A 125 -2.26 7.31 14.41
C LEU A 125 -1.95 8.70 14.95
N ALA A 126 -0.75 9.21 14.74
CA ALA A 126 -0.39 10.53 15.24
C ALA A 126 -1.15 11.67 14.54
N ASN A 127 -1.41 11.54 13.23
CA ASN A 127 -2.26 12.49 12.49
C ASN A 127 -3.69 12.53 13.04
N ASN A 128 -4.16 11.40 13.58
CA ASN A 128 -5.47 11.26 14.21
C ASN A 128 -5.45 11.47 15.73
N GLY A 129 -4.40 12.14 16.26
CA GLY A 129 -4.30 12.53 17.67
C GLY A 129 -3.89 11.41 18.64
N VAL A 130 -3.51 10.24 18.14
CA VAL A 130 -3.02 9.11 18.94
C VAL A 130 -1.48 9.10 18.90
N GLY A 131 -0.87 9.68 19.93
CA GLY A 131 0.58 9.89 19.96
C GLY A 131 0.99 11.25 19.40
N SER A 132 2.29 11.52 19.36
CA SER A 132 2.87 12.65 18.64
C SER A 132 4.12 12.24 17.88
N LEU A 133 4.36 12.90 16.75
CA LEU A 133 5.58 12.73 15.96
C LEU A 133 6.54 13.91 16.09
N LYS A 134 6.11 15.00 16.74
CA LYS A 134 6.94 16.18 16.98
C LYS A 134 7.87 15.95 18.17
N PRO A 135 9.12 16.43 18.14
CA PRO A 135 9.97 16.46 19.33
C PRO A 135 9.38 17.43 20.37
N GLY A 136 9.21 17.00 21.62
CA GLY A 136 8.84 17.89 22.74
C GLY A 136 7.35 18.00 23.09
N GLU A 137 6.43 17.43 22.30
CA GLU A 137 5.04 17.28 22.75
C GLU A 137 4.94 16.17 23.81
N SER A 138 4.12 16.40 24.84
CA SER A 138 3.92 15.51 25.99
C SER A 138 3.22 14.19 25.65
N VAL A 139 2.78 14.00 24.41
CA VAL A 139 2.08 12.79 23.95
C VAL A 139 3.10 11.74 23.50
N ALA A 140 3.15 10.61 24.20
CA ALA A 140 4.15 9.57 23.99
C ALA A 140 4.10 8.97 22.57
N ARG A 141 5.28 8.87 21.92
CA ARG A 141 5.44 8.10 20.68
C ARG A 141 5.18 6.62 20.96
N LEU A 142 4.37 5.95 20.13
CA LEU A 142 4.04 4.55 20.32
C LEU A 142 5.27 3.65 20.17
N SER A 143 5.52 2.80 21.17
CA SER A 143 6.61 1.83 21.10
C SER A 143 6.39 0.82 19.95
N PRO A 144 7.47 0.28 19.35
CA PRO A 144 7.34 -0.71 18.28
C PRO A 144 6.50 -1.93 18.67
N ALA A 145 6.59 -2.38 19.92
CA ALA A 145 5.83 -3.53 20.44
C ALA A 145 4.32 -3.24 20.51
N LEU A 146 3.92 -2.11 21.12
CA LEU A 146 2.51 -1.72 21.23
C LEU A 146 1.91 -1.51 19.84
N ARG A 147 2.64 -0.80 18.97
CA ARG A 147 2.23 -0.53 17.61
C ARG A 147 2.02 -1.81 16.79
N ALA A 148 2.93 -2.78 16.90
CA ALA A 148 2.81 -4.06 16.20
C ALA A 148 1.59 -4.86 16.68
N ALA A 149 1.35 -4.89 18.00
CA ALA A 149 0.19 -5.58 18.56
C ALA A 149 -1.13 -4.93 18.11
N LEU A 150 -1.21 -3.60 18.16
CA LEU A 150 -2.40 -2.85 17.76
C LEU A 150 -2.69 -3.00 16.27
N LEU A 151 -1.68 -2.87 15.41
CA LEU A 151 -1.83 -3.07 13.97
C LEU A 151 -2.33 -4.49 13.66
N LYS A 152 -1.77 -5.50 14.32
CA LYS A 152 -2.21 -6.90 14.16
C LYS A 152 -3.67 -7.07 14.54
N LEU A 153 -4.10 -6.50 15.67
CA LEU A 153 -5.48 -6.55 16.14
C LEU A 153 -6.44 -5.87 15.16
N LEU A 154 -6.09 -4.67 14.67
CA LEU A 154 -6.94 -3.92 13.76
C LEU A 154 -7.11 -4.63 12.41
N LYS A 155 -6.02 -5.19 11.88
CA LYS A 155 -6.09 -6.02 10.68
C LYS A 155 -6.93 -7.27 10.87
N SER A 156 -6.71 -8.02 11.95
CA SER A 156 -7.37 -9.30 12.14
C SER A 156 -8.84 -9.17 12.48
N ARG A 157 -9.22 -8.15 13.27
CA ARG A 157 -10.59 -7.99 13.77
C ARG A 157 -11.45 -7.08 12.89
N TYR A 158 -10.85 -6.07 12.28
CA TYR A 158 -11.58 -5.01 11.58
C TYR A 158 -11.16 -4.86 10.11
N GLY A 159 -10.20 -5.66 9.62
CA GLY A 159 -9.77 -5.60 8.22
C GLY A 159 -9.03 -4.31 7.85
N TYR A 160 -8.37 -3.67 8.82
CA TYR A 160 -7.71 -2.37 8.63
C TYR A 160 -6.76 -2.33 7.42
N ILE A 161 -6.90 -1.27 6.62
CA ILE A 161 -6.05 -0.92 5.48
C ILE A 161 -5.47 0.50 5.69
N ASP A 162 -4.28 0.73 5.13
CA ASP A 162 -3.63 2.05 5.17
C ASP A 162 -4.50 3.10 4.47
N GLY A 163 -4.92 4.12 5.23
CA GLY A 163 -5.82 5.17 4.76
C GLY A 163 -7.21 5.15 5.40
N ASP A 164 -7.61 4.08 6.09
CA ASP A 164 -8.95 3.97 6.70
C ASP A 164 -9.24 5.10 7.70
N PHE A 165 -8.23 5.57 8.44
CA PHE A 165 -8.39 6.68 9.38
C PHE A 165 -8.23 8.06 8.73
N ASP A 166 -7.64 8.11 7.54
CA ASP A 166 -7.29 9.37 6.89
C ASP A 166 -8.38 9.78 5.87
N PHE A 167 -9.34 8.91 5.56
CA PHE A 167 -10.42 9.21 4.61
C PHE A 167 -11.72 9.60 5.31
N HIS A 168 -12.26 10.76 4.99
CA HIS A 168 -13.55 11.21 5.49
C HIS A 168 -14.69 10.66 4.64
N LEU A 169 -15.34 9.59 5.11
CA LEU A 169 -16.47 8.96 4.41
C LEU A 169 -17.58 9.98 4.07
N HIS A 170 -18.08 10.70 5.08
CA HIS A 170 -19.17 11.67 4.88
C HIS A 170 -18.83 12.81 3.91
N GLY A 171 -17.55 13.12 3.73
CA GLY A 171 -17.09 14.19 2.85
C GLY A 171 -16.54 13.71 1.51
N GLY A 172 -16.36 12.39 1.31
CA GLY A 172 -15.79 11.83 0.10
C GLY A 172 -14.36 12.31 -0.22
N HIS A 173 -13.57 12.71 0.79
CA HIS A 173 -12.22 13.23 0.58
C HIS A 173 -11.23 12.71 1.61
N TRP A 174 -9.96 12.68 1.22
CA TRP A 174 -8.84 12.50 2.15
C TRP A 174 -8.74 13.70 3.10
N ALA A 175 -8.33 13.46 4.34
CA ALA A 175 -7.94 14.51 5.26
C ALA A 175 -6.91 15.44 4.59
N SER A 176 -6.92 16.71 5.01
CA SER A 176 -6.09 17.73 4.37
C SER A 176 -4.59 17.35 4.38
N GLY A 177 -3.97 17.30 3.20
CA GLY A 177 -2.56 16.91 3.06
C GLY A 177 -2.31 15.40 3.10
N ASP A 178 -3.35 14.58 3.11
CA ASP A 178 -3.28 13.12 3.15
C ASP A 178 -3.72 12.46 1.83
N GLY A 179 -3.96 13.24 0.77
CA GLY A 179 -4.32 12.71 -0.56
C GLY A 179 -3.15 12.07 -1.30
N VAL A 180 -3.45 11.40 -2.42
CA VAL A 180 -2.45 10.77 -3.30
C VAL A 180 -1.40 11.80 -3.74
N ALA A 181 -1.84 12.93 -4.32
CA ALA A 181 -0.96 13.98 -4.83
C ALA A 181 -0.07 14.59 -3.72
N ASP A 182 -0.59 14.74 -2.50
CA ASP A 182 0.18 15.25 -1.36
C ASP A 182 1.30 14.29 -0.97
N TRP A 183 1.00 12.99 -0.91
CA TRP A 183 1.99 11.97 -0.58
C TRP A 183 3.01 11.77 -1.71
N GLU A 184 2.61 11.87 -2.97
CA GLU A 184 3.52 11.86 -4.11
C GLU A 184 4.47 13.07 -4.07
N ALA A 185 3.94 14.26 -3.76
CA ALA A 185 4.74 15.46 -3.58
C ALA A 185 5.72 15.33 -2.40
N ARG A 186 5.31 14.74 -1.27
CA ARG A 186 6.21 14.46 -0.14
C ARG A 186 7.26 13.40 -0.46
N ALA A 187 6.93 12.42 -1.31
CA ALA A 187 7.89 11.42 -1.76
C ALA A 187 8.94 12.01 -2.71
N SER A 188 8.61 13.09 -3.43
CA SER A 188 9.50 13.79 -4.36
C SER A 188 10.30 14.93 -3.72
N ARG A 189 9.77 15.65 -2.72
CA ARG A 189 10.25 16.97 -2.24
C ARG A 189 11.58 17.08 -1.50
N ASP A 190 12.32 16.00 -1.24
CA ASP A 190 13.55 16.07 -0.41
C ASP A 190 14.85 15.84 -1.21
N GLU A 191 15.05 16.52 -2.35
CA GLU A 191 16.38 16.66 -2.98
C GLU A 191 17.23 17.76 -2.33
#